data_AF-A0A512D3Z3-F1
#
_entry.id   AF-A0A512D3Z3-F1
#
_cell.length_a   1.000
_cell.length_b   1.000
_cell.length_c   1.000
_cell.angle_alpha   90.00
_cell.angle_beta   90.00
_cell.angle_gamma   90.00
#
_symmetry.space_group_name_H-M   'P 1'
#
loop_
_entity.id
_entity.type
_entity.pdbx_description
1 polymer ?
#
loop_
_entity_poly.entity_id
_entity_poly.type
_entity_poly.pdbx_seq_one_letter_code
_entity_poly.pdbx_strand_id
1 'polypeptide(L)'
;MTDETSPDAAPGAPEPTTPEQVAPLHVPMLRIIEVGLAAWVVALAIIVVVPALHTGERSWWPWTCVAGLVLGGIGWAYVRRGRGNARDAA
;
A
#
# COMPACT_ATOMS: atom_id res chain seq x y z
N MET A 1 -10.02 -1.41 66.16
CA MET A 1 -9.65 -0.08 65.67
C MET A 1 -8.18 -0.14 65.26
N THR A 2 -7.94 -0.61 64.04
CA THR A 2 -6.63 -0.56 63.37
C THR A 2 -6.95 -0.12 61.95
N ASP A 3 -6.98 1.20 61.81
CA ASP A 3 -6.89 1.89 60.53
C ASP A 3 -5.39 1.84 60.17
N GLU A 4 -5.01 0.93 59.29
CA GLU A 4 -3.66 0.93 58.70
C GLU A 4 -3.78 0.91 57.19
N THR A 5 -3.71 2.13 56.65
CA THR A 5 -2.85 2.44 55.51
C THR A 5 -3.29 1.79 54.19
N SER A 6 -4.42 2.26 53.67
CA SER A 6 -4.60 2.31 52.21
C SER A 6 -3.48 3.19 51.64
N PRO A 7 -2.56 2.67 50.81
CA PRO A 7 -1.58 3.52 50.15
C PRO A 7 -2.35 4.51 49.27
N ASP A 8 -2.35 5.76 49.74
CA ASP A 8 -2.79 6.93 49.00
C ASP A 8 -2.18 6.86 47.60
N ALA A 9 -3.06 6.77 46.60
CA ALA A 9 -2.68 6.76 45.20
C ALA A 9 -1.93 8.05 44.94
N ALA A 10 -0.61 7.95 44.77
CA ALA A 10 0.28 9.10 44.62
C ALA A 10 -0.30 10.13 43.64
N PRO A 11 -0.59 11.36 44.09
CA PRO A 11 -1.07 12.42 43.21
C PRO A 11 0.10 12.86 42.33
N GLY A 12 0.15 12.32 41.10
CA GLY A 12 1.20 12.63 40.13
C GLY A 12 1.66 11.48 39.23
N ALA A 13 1.08 10.28 39.34
CA ALA A 13 1.31 9.25 38.33
C ALA A 13 0.79 9.76 36.97
N PRO A 14 1.61 9.86 35.92
CA PRO A 14 1.14 10.29 34.61
C PRO A 14 0.07 9.30 34.15
N GLU A 15 -1.13 9.84 33.88
CA GLU A 15 -2.23 9.08 33.32
C GLU A 15 -1.70 8.32 32.08
N PRO A 16 -1.96 7.00 31.93
CA PRO A 16 -1.55 6.30 30.73
C PRO A 16 -2.14 7.03 29.53
N THR A 17 -1.29 7.68 28.75
CA THR A 17 -1.70 8.39 27.54
C THR A 17 -2.27 7.34 26.60
N THR A 18 -3.61 7.30 26.52
CA THR A 18 -4.30 6.48 25.53
C THR A 18 -3.68 6.84 24.18
N PRO A 19 -3.14 5.85 23.42
CA PRO A 19 -2.49 6.15 22.16
C PRO A 19 -3.45 6.99 21.33
N GLU A 20 -3.00 8.19 20.92
CA GLU A 20 -3.78 9.06 20.06
C GLU A 20 -4.21 8.24 18.85
N GLN A 21 -5.51 7.99 18.75
CA GLN A 21 -6.05 7.04 17.79
C GLN A 21 -5.97 7.70 16.41
N VAL A 22 -4.85 7.49 15.72
CA VAL A 22 -4.57 8.10 14.42
C VAL A 22 -5.67 7.68 13.45
N ALA A 23 -6.44 8.65 12.96
CA ALA A 23 -7.46 8.42 11.95
C ALA A 23 -6.81 7.75 10.71
N PRO A 24 -7.37 6.65 10.19
CA PRO A 24 -6.81 5.97 9.02
C PRO A 24 -6.68 6.93 7.83
N LEU A 25 -5.47 7.12 7.34
CA LEU A 25 -5.21 7.90 6.12
C LEU A 25 -5.86 7.18 4.93
N HIS A 26 -6.84 7.82 4.31
CA HIS A 26 -7.47 7.29 3.11
C HIS A 26 -6.57 7.52 1.90
N VAL A 27 -5.86 6.47 1.48
CA VAL A 27 -5.02 6.50 0.28
C VAL A 27 -5.80 5.89 -0.89
N PRO A 28 -5.95 6.59 -2.03
CA PRO A 28 -6.65 6.07 -3.19
C PRO A 28 -5.80 5.01 -3.92
N MET A 29 -5.68 3.82 -3.32
CA MET A 29 -4.82 2.74 -3.79
C MET A 29 -5.12 2.33 -5.24
N LEU A 30 -6.40 2.34 -5.64
CA LEU A 30 -6.82 1.99 -7.00
C LEU A 30 -6.19 2.95 -8.03
N ARG A 31 -6.23 4.25 -7.76
CA ARG A 31 -5.66 5.29 -8.64
C ARG A 31 -4.14 5.12 -8.76
N ILE A 32 -3.46 4.78 -7.67
CA ILE A 32 -2.01 4.53 -7.68
C ILE A 32 -1.68 3.33 -8.59
N ILE A 33 -2.44 2.25 -8.47
CA ILE A 33 -2.25 1.05 -9.30
C ILE A 33 -2.53 1.35 -10.77
N GLU A 34 -3.59 2.10 -11.07
CA GLU A 34 -3.93 2.52 -12.44
C GLU A 34 -2.81 3.34 -13.09
N VAL A 35 -2.22 4.29 -12.36
CA VAL A 35 -1.07 5.07 -12.84
C VAL A 35 0.13 4.16 -13.11
N GLY A 36 0.42 3.21 -12.23
CA GLY A 36 1.50 2.23 -12.43
C GLY A 36 1.26 1.34 -13.66
N LEU A 37 0.03 0.86 -13.85
CA LEU A 37 -0.36 0.10 -15.05
C LEU A 37 -0.20 0.93 -16.32
N ALA A 38 -0.68 2.17 -16.33
CA ALA A 38 -0.53 3.07 -17.48
C ALA A 38 0.96 3.30 -17.82
N ALA A 39 1.81 3.52 -16.81
CA ALA A 39 3.25 3.65 -17.00
C ALA A 39 3.87 2.38 -17.63
N TRP A 40 3.46 1.19 -17.19
CA TRP A 40 3.92 -0.07 -17.78
C TRP A 40 3.45 -0.27 -19.23
N VAL A 41 2.23 0.14 -19.57
CA VAL A 41 1.73 0.11 -20.97
C VAL A 41 2.60 1.03 -21.84
N VAL A 42 2.88 2.24 -21.37
CA VAL A 42 3.73 3.20 -22.09
C VAL A 42 5.14 2.65 -22.27
N ALA A 43 5.73 2.08 -21.22
CA ALA A 43 7.06 1.47 -21.29
C ALA A 43 7.09 0.30 -22.28
N LEU A 44 6.08 -0.57 -22.27
CA LEU A 44 5.97 -1.67 -23.22
C LEU A 44 5.87 -1.17 -24.66
N ALA A 45 5.06 -0.13 -24.90
CA ALA A 45 4.93 0.48 -26.22
C ALA A 45 6.27 1.03 -26.73
N ILE A 46 7.02 1.74 -25.89
CA ILE A 46 8.36 2.25 -26.22
C ILE A 46 9.30 1.10 -26.58
N ILE A 47 9.32 0.04 -25.76
CA ILE A 47 10.19 -1.12 -26.00
C ILE A 47 9.86 -1.78 -27.34
N VAL A 48 8.59 -1.97 -27.67
CA VAL A 48 8.17 -2.61 -28.94
C VAL A 48 8.49 -1.71 -30.14
N VAL A 49 8.29 -0.39 -30.03
CA VAL A 49 8.57 0.57 -31.11
C VAL A 49 10.07 0.71 -31.40
N VAL A 50 10.92 0.44 -30.42
CA VAL A 50 12.38 0.57 -30.55
C VAL A 50 13.03 -0.82 -30.53
N PRO A 51 13.34 -1.42 -31.70
CA PRO A 51 13.92 -2.77 -31.78
C PRO A 51 15.18 -2.96 -30.93
N ALA A 52 16.02 -1.93 -30.85
CA ALA A 52 17.25 -1.96 -30.06
C ALA A 52 17.03 -2.25 -28.55
N LEU A 53 15.80 -2.04 -28.04
CA LEU A 53 15.43 -2.31 -26.65
C LEU A 53 14.99 -3.76 -26.40
N HIS A 54 14.71 -4.56 -27.43
CA HIS A 54 14.21 -5.93 -27.27
C HIS A 54 14.83 -6.97 -28.23
N THR A 55 15.91 -6.62 -28.92
CA THR A 55 16.67 -7.57 -29.73
C THR A 55 17.91 -8.09 -29.01
N GLY A 56 18.39 -9.27 -29.38
CA GLY A 56 19.60 -9.88 -28.82
C GLY A 56 19.47 -10.17 -27.32
N GLU A 57 20.49 -9.80 -26.54
CA GLU A 57 20.54 -9.99 -25.08
C GLU A 57 19.42 -9.24 -24.33
N ARG A 58 18.74 -8.30 -24.97
CA ARG A 58 17.67 -7.48 -24.36
C ARG A 58 16.26 -8.01 -24.65
N SER A 59 16.13 -9.14 -25.32
CA SER A 59 14.83 -9.76 -25.65
C SER A 59 13.93 -10.10 -24.45
N TRP A 60 14.47 -10.08 -23.24
CA TRP A 60 13.71 -10.26 -22.00
C TRP A 60 13.02 -8.98 -21.48
N TRP A 61 13.41 -7.78 -21.94
CA TRP A 61 12.84 -6.51 -21.48
C TRP A 61 11.32 -6.36 -21.64
N PRO A 62 10.69 -6.81 -22.74
CA PRO A 62 9.24 -6.82 -22.86
C PRO A 62 8.57 -7.62 -21.74
N TRP A 63 9.17 -8.74 -21.33
CA TRP A 63 8.64 -9.60 -20.27
C TRP A 63 8.63 -8.91 -18.90
N THR A 64 9.56 -7.99 -18.64
CA THR A 64 9.53 -7.14 -17.45
C THR A 64 8.27 -6.26 -17.42
N CYS A 65 7.92 -5.67 -18.57
CA CYS A 65 6.70 -4.87 -18.66
C CYS A 65 5.43 -5.73 -18.55
N VAL A 66 5.42 -6.91 -19.18
CA VAL A 66 4.32 -7.87 -19.05
C VAL A 66 4.16 -8.31 -17.59
N ALA A 67 5.25 -8.60 -16.88
CA ALA A 67 5.21 -8.94 -15.46
C ALA A 67 4.65 -7.79 -14.61
N GLY A 68 5.06 -6.55 -14.89
CA GLY A 68 4.51 -5.35 -14.26
C GLY A 68 3.00 -5.18 -14.48
N LEU A 69 2.52 -5.43 -15.71
CA LEU A 69 1.09 -5.40 -16.05
C LEU A 69 0.30 -6.51 -15.34
N VAL A 70 0.83 -7.73 -15.33
CA VAL A 70 0.19 -8.87 -14.66
C VAL A 70 0.11 -8.62 -13.15
N LEU A 71 1.21 -8.22 -12.52
CA LEU A 71 1.25 -7.95 -11.09
C LEU A 71 0.37 -6.76 -10.72
N GLY A 72 0.41 -5.68 -11.51
CA GLY A 72 -0.47 -4.52 -11.34
C GLY A 72 -1.95 -4.90 -11.49
N GLY A 73 -2.29 -5.74 -12.47
CA GLY A 73 -3.65 -6.24 -12.68
C GLY A 73 -4.14 -7.13 -11.53
N ILE A 74 -3.28 -7.99 -11.00
CA ILE A 74 -3.58 -8.79 -9.80
C ILE A 74 -3.81 -7.86 -8.60
N GLY A 75 -2.93 -6.88 -8.37
CA GLY A 75 -3.09 -5.89 -7.30
C GLY A 75 -4.37 -5.08 -7.44
N TRP A 76 -4.70 -4.64 -8.65
CA TRP A 76 -5.93 -3.92 -8.96
C TRP A 76 -7.16 -4.77 -8.65
N ALA A 77 -7.19 -6.02 -9.12
CA ALA A 77 -8.30 -6.94 -8.85
C ALA A 77 -8.43 -7.26 -7.35
N TYR A 78 -7.30 -7.36 -6.64
CA TYR A 78 -7.26 -7.58 -5.20
C TYR A 78 -7.86 -6.39 -4.43
N VAL A 79 -7.42 -5.17 -4.74
CA VAL A 79 -7.92 -3.94 -4.12
C VAL A 79 -9.39 -3.70 -4.48
N ARG A 80 -9.75 -3.80 -5.76
CA ARG A 80 -11.13 -3.65 -6.25
C ARG A 80 -12.11 -4.61 -5.58
N ARG A 81 -11.68 -5.80 -5.20
CA ARG A 81 -12.52 -6.80 -4.52
C ARG A 81 -12.69 -6.53 -3.01
N GLY A 82 -12.33 -5.33 -2.55
CA GLY A 82 -12.47 -4.91 -1.15
C GLY A 82 -11.45 -5.54 -0.20
N ARG A 83 -10.40 -6.19 -0.74
CA ARG A 83 -9.33 -6.81 0.07
C ARG A 83 -8.12 -5.90 0.28
N GLY A 84 -8.11 -4.74 -0.38
CA GLY A 84 -7.09 -3.70 -0.24
C GLY A 84 -7.44 -2.64 0.80
N ASN A 85 -7.15 -2.92 2.06
CA ASN A 85 -6.94 -1.98 3.18
C ASN A 85 -7.92 -0.81 3.46
N ALA A 86 -9.13 -0.80 2.92
CA ALA A 86 -10.22 -0.04 3.52
C ALA A 86 -11.49 -0.82 3.25
N ARG A 87 -12.17 -1.25 4.31
CA ARG A 87 -13.61 -1.40 4.20
C ARG A 87 -14.11 -0.08 3.65
N ASP A 88 -14.84 -0.14 2.55
CA ASP A 88 -15.58 1.00 2.04
C ASP A 88 -16.23 1.70 3.23
N ALA A 89 -15.83 2.94 3.49
CA ALA A 89 -16.54 3.81 4.40
C ALA A 89 -17.87 4.12 3.70
N ALA A 90 -18.86 3.27 3.96
CA ALA A 90 -20.27 3.51 3.70
C ALA A 90 -20.98 3.72 5.03
#